data_AF-A0AAW5WUC8-F1
#
_entry.id   AF-A0AAW5WUC8-F1
#
_cell.length_a   1.000
_cell.length_b   1.000
_cell.length_c   1.000
_cell.angle_alpha   90.00
_cell.angle_beta   90.00
_cell.angle_gamma   90.00
#
_symmetry.space_group_name_H-M   'P 1'
#
loop_
_entity.id
_entity.type
_entity.pdbx_description
1 polymer ?
#
loop_
_entity_poly.entity_id
_entity_poly.type
_entity_poly.pdbx_seq_one_letter_code
_entity_poly.pdbx_strand_id
1 'polypeptide(L)'
;MPKQGQFAKSSRLKQLNQFKVKQHSQQNVIDDEQFVDYVVLRFNLTSKKRLEKNIQESNQRFLIEILDACQEQNLDLTATIPELLQKLNSRVPWQFYRQIIAGWEVLQQFIRRELPGVPLKKQILVSGTLTKEDLTKMVAEELATKATAMTFLNHPVSKRIQEVTKSRLLQAVYQENKINWQQIATLFKPFPLTIDPQLDQGTKEWLMALEKE
;
A
#
# COMPACT_ATOMS: atom_id res chain seq x y z
N MET A 1 30.60 -74.38 15.67
CA MET A 1 29.33 -74.90 16.23
C MET A 1 28.75 -73.91 17.24
N PRO A 2 27.42 -73.82 17.35
CA PRO A 2 26.69 -72.61 17.76
C PRO A 2 26.06 -72.73 19.17
N LYS A 3 25.60 -71.60 19.72
CA LYS A 3 24.39 -71.59 20.56
C LYS A 3 23.47 -70.44 20.15
N GLN A 4 22.29 -70.85 19.71
CA GLN A 4 21.13 -70.06 19.38
C GLN A 4 20.57 -69.36 20.63
N GLY A 5 20.18 -68.10 20.47
CA GLY A 5 19.13 -67.44 21.25
C GLY A 5 18.12 -66.87 20.25
N GLN A 6 16.90 -67.37 20.30
CA GLN A 6 15.84 -67.15 19.32
C GLN A 6 14.89 -66.00 19.73
N PHE A 7 14.59 -65.17 18.73
CA PHE A 7 13.36 -64.41 18.44
C PHE A 7 12.71 -63.48 19.50
N ALA A 8 12.64 -62.18 19.16
CA ALA A 8 11.36 -61.53 18.86
C ALA A 8 11.57 -60.21 18.09
N LYS A 9 10.70 -60.02 17.09
CA LYS A 9 10.66 -58.92 16.11
C LYS A 9 10.46 -57.56 16.79
N SER A 10 11.26 -56.57 16.40
CA SER A 10 10.85 -55.15 16.43
C SER A 10 11.39 -54.42 15.21
N SER A 11 10.81 -54.74 14.05
CA SER A 11 10.49 -53.72 13.06
C SER A 11 9.47 -52.79 13.72
N ARG A 12 9.90 -51.66 14.28
CA ARG A 12 9.01 -50.60 14.74
C ARG A 12 9.35 -49.30 14.01
N LEU A 13 8.62 -49.14 12.91
CA LEU A 13 8.07 -47.88 12.40
C LEU A 13 9.07 -46.76 12.07
N LYS A 14 9.70 -46.90 10.89
CA LYS A 14 9.60 -45.80 9.91
C LYS A 14 8.11 -45.47 9.72
N GLN A 15 7.75 -44.18 9.68
CA GLN A 15 6.40 -43.64 9.48
C GLN A 15 5.55 -43.41 10.73
N LEU A 16 5.93 -42.47 11.59
CA LEU A 16 4.94 -41.67 12.32
C LEU A 16 5.45 -40.23 12.38
N ASN A 17 4.82 -39.40 11.53
CA ASN A 17 4.80 -37.94 11.44
C ASN A 17 4.87 -37.44 9.98
N GLN A 18 4.32 -38.21 9.04
CA GLN A 18 3.56 -37.57 7.96
C GLN A 18 2.21 -37.13 8.52
N PHE A 19 2.20 -36.12 9.39
CA PHE A 19 1.03 -35.25 9.51
C PHE A 19 0.99 -34.35 8.26
N LYS A 20 0.92 -34.97 7.08
CA LYS A 20 0.23 -34.34 5.96
C LYS A 20 -1.24 -34.48 6.29
N VAL A 21 -1.70 -33.64 7.22
CA VAL A 21 -3.10 -33.23 7.19
C VAL A 21 -3.25 -32.64 5.80
N LYS A 22 -3.84 -33.40 4.88
CA LYS A 22 -4.51 -32.81 3.73
C LYS A 22 -5.56 -31.92 4.36
N GLN A 23 -5.24 -30.65 4.57
CA GLN A 23 -6.26 -29.63 4.66
C GLN A 23 -6.95 -29.69 3.30
N HIS A 24 -8.01 -30.48 3.23
CA HIS A 24 -9.14 -30.09 2.42
C HIS A 24 -9.66 -28.81 3.08
N SER A 25 -8.96 -27.69 2.88
CA SER A 25 -9.65 -26.43 2.84
C SER A 25 -10.57 -26.58 1.65
N GLN A 26 -11.83 -26.91 1.90
CA GLN A 26 -12.88 -26.18 1.20
C GLN A 26 -12.50 -24.71 1.41
N GLN A 27 -11.76 -24.15 0.46
CA GLN A 27 -11.67 -22.72 0.33
C GLN A 27 -13.11 -22.34 0.03
N ASN A 28 -13.85 -21.96 1.07
CA ASN A 28 -15.11 -21.28 0.90
C ASN A 28 -14.73 -20.05 0.10
N VAL A 29 -15.01 -20.12 -1.19
CA VAL A 29 -14.73 -19.04 -2.12
C VAL A 29 -15.52 -17.85 -1.60
N ILE A 30 -14.83 -16.77 -1.28
CA ILE A 30 -15.49 -15.55 -0.84
C ILE A 30 -16.14 -14.88 -2.04
N ASP A 31 -17.25 -14.19 -1.81
CA ASP A 31 -17.85 -13.36 -2.84
C ASP A 31 -17.01 -12.12 -3.09
N ASP A 32 -17.09 -11.58 -4.30
CA ASP A 32 -16.24 -10.46 -4.74
C ASP A 32 -16.52 -9.19 -3.91
N GLU A 33 -17.75 -9.03 -3.40
CA GLU A 33 -18.14 -7.96 -2.46
C GLU A 33 -17.39 -8.04 -1.12
N GLN A 34 -16.91 -9.22 -0.72
CA GLN A 34 -16.17 -9.44 0.53
C GLN A 34 -14.66 -9.31 0.36
N PHE A 35 -14.19 -9.11 -0.87
CA PHE A 35 -12.76 -9.12 -1.21
C PHE A 35 -11.96 -8.09 -0.40
N VAL A 36 -12.42 -6.83 -0.40
CA VAL A 36 -11.72 -5.72 0.27
C VAL A 36 -11.63 -5.98 1.78
N ASP A 37 -12.77 -6.30 2.41
CA ASP A 37 -12.84 -6.58 3.84
C ASP A 37 -11.98 -7.76 4.26
N TYR A 38 -11.97 -8.84 3.46
CA TYR A 38 -11.15 -10.00 3.70
C TYR A 38 -9.66 -9.63 3.72
N VAL A 39 -9.19 -8.90 2.70
CA VAL A 39 -7.77 -8.53 2.58
C VAL A 39 -7.38 -7.53 3.68
N VAL A 40 -8.23 -6.56 4.00
CA VAL A 40 -7.98 -5.60 5.08
C VAL A 40 -7.89 -6.32 6.44
N LEU A 41 -8.76 -7.30 6.71
CA LEU A 41 -8.67 -8.12 7.92
C LEU A 41 -7.35 -8.89 7.96
N ARG A 42 -6.92 -9.50 6.85
CA ARG A 42 -5.62 -10.18 6.76
C ARG A 42 -4.45 -9.22 6.99
N PHE A 43 -4.52 -8.00 6.47
CA PHE A 43 -3.52 -6.97 6.71
C PHE A 43 -3.40 -6.63 8.20
N ASN A 44 -4.55 -6.41 8.85
CA ASN A 44 -4.65 -6.09 10.28
C ASN A 44 -4.04 -7.18 11.16
N LEU A 45 -4.28 -8.45 10.83
CA LEU A 45 -3.79 -9.59 11.61
C LEU A 45 -2.30 -9.91 11.38
N THR A 46 -1.78 -9.65 10.18
CA THR A 46 -0.44 -10.14 9.79
C THR A 46 0.62 -9.04 9.75
N SER A 47 0.30 -7.91 9.12
CA SER A 47 1.32 -6.96 8.64
C SER A 47 1.20 -5.58 9.27
N LYS A 48 -0.02 -5.14 9.66
CA LYS A 48 -0.25 -3.84 10.30
C LYS A 48 0.59 -3.64 11.56
N LYS A 49 0.78 -4.69 12.36
CA LYS A 49 1.63 -4.65 13.58
C LYS A 49 3.12 -4.39 13.32
N ARG A 50 3.60 -4.54 12.07
CA ARG A 50 4.97 -4.23 11.67
C ARG A 50 5.16 -2.73 11.37
N LEU A 51 4.06 -1.99 11.25
CA LEU A 51 4.05 -0.55 11.04
C LEU A 51 3.93 0.19 12.38
N GLU A 52 4.55 1.37 12.45
CA GLU A 52 4.37 2.29 13.56
C GLU A 52 2.91 2.76 13.65
N LYS A 53 2.41 3.01 14.87
CA LYS A 53 0.99 3.31 15.11
C LYS A 53 0.47 4.51 14.31
N ASN A 54 1.28 5.54 14.15
CA ASN A 54 0.94 6.77 13.41
C ASN A 54 0.76 6.53 11.90
N ILE A 55 1.49 5.57 11.30
CA ILE A 55 1.42 5.32 9.85
C ILE A 55 0.45 4.19 9.47
N GLN A 56 -0.03 3.41 10.45
CA GLN A 56 -0.87 2.24 10.26
C GLN A 56 -2.16 2.55 9.48
N GLU A 57 -2.85 3.63 9.86
CA GLU A 57 -4.13 4.00 9.26
C GLU A 57 -3.97 4.45 7.81
N SER A 58 -2.96 5.29 7.51
CA SER A 58 -2.70 5.74 6.13
C SER A 58 -2.31 4.58 5.22
N ASN A 59 -1.51 3.63 5.70
CA ASN A 59 -1.14 2.45 4.91
C ASN A 59 -2.33 1.50 4.69
N GLN A 60 -3.24 1.35 5.68
CA GLN A 60 -4.47 0.58 5.50
C GLN A 60 -5.42 1.26 4.50
N ARG A 61 -5.58 2.59 4.57
CA ARG A 61 -6.41 3.35 3.63
C ARG A 61 -5.85 3.31 2.21
N PHE A 62 -4.52 3.38 2.09
CA PHE A 62 -3.88 3.21 0.79
C PHE A 62 -4.06 1.80 0.23
N LEU A 63 -3.99 0.76 1.09
CA LEU A 63 -4.34 -0.60 0.69
C LEU A 63 -5.76 -0.67 0.15
N ILE A 64 -6.75 -0.09 0.84
CA ILE A 64 -8.16 -0.09 0.38
C ILE A 64 -8.26 0.51 -1.03
N GLU A 65 -7.65 1.66 -1.28
CA GLU A 65 -7.67 2.29 -2.62
C GLU A 65 -6.97 1.42 -3.69
N ILE A 66 -5.92 0.68 -3.34
CA ILE A 66 -5.28 -0.29 -4.25
C ILE A 66 -6.23 -1.45 -4.56
N LEU A 67 -6.96 -1.96 -3.57
CA LEU A 67 -7.91 -3.06 -3.74
C LEU A 67 -9.11 -2.62 -4.58
N ASP A 68 -9.61 -1.40 -4.35
CA ASP A 68 -10.71 -0.80 -5.11
C ASP A 68 -10.33 -0.53 -6.58
N ALA A 69 -9.05 -0.28 -6.88
CA ALA A 69 -8.57 -0.19 -8.25
C ALA A 69 -8.41 -1.56 -8.93
N CYS A 70 -8.32 -2.64 -8.14
CA CYS A 70 -8.05 -3.98 -8.64
C CYS A 70 -9.30 -4.67 -9.20
N GLN A 71 -10.51 -4.43 -8.66
CA GLN A 71 -11.82 -4.96 -9.11
C GLN A 71 -11.76 -6.25 -9.97
N GLU A 72 -11.23 -7.35 -9.41
CA GLU A 72 -11.12 -8.69 -10.06
C GLU A 72 -10.23 -8.81 -11.31
N GLN A 73 -9.44 -7.79 -11.57
CA GLN A 73 -8.38 -7.77 -12.58
C GLN A 73 -7.03 -8.08 -11.95
N ASN A 74 -6.05 -8.40 -12.80
CA ASN A 74 -4.67 -8.54 -12.34
C ASN A 74 -4.16 -7.16 -11.91
N LEU A 75 -3.44 -7.13 -10.79
CA LEU A 75 -2.87 -5.92 -10.23
C LEU A 75 -1.43 -5.74 -10.72
N ASP A 76 -1.20 -4.73 -11.55
CA ASP A 76 0.15 -4.27 -11.86
C ASP A 76 0.49 -3.04 -11.00
N LEU A 77 1.34 -3.25 -9.99
CA LEU A 77 1.74 -2.18 -9.08
C LEU A 77 2.43 -1.01 -9.80
N THR A 78 3.11 -1.24 -10.92
CA THR A 78 3.82 -0.18 -11.64
C THR A 78 2.88 0.71 -12.46
N ALA A 79 1.74 0.17 -12.89
CA ALA A 79 0.71 0.93 -13.60
C ALA A 79 -0.32 1.56 -12.65
N THR A 80 -0.78 0.81 -11.65
CA THR A 80 -1.88 1.22 -10.77
C THR A 80 -1.47 2.31 -9.76
N ILE A 81 -0.25 2.25 -9.22
CA ILE A 81 0.17 3.20 -8.17
C ILE A 81 0.25 4.65 -8.68
N PRO A 82 0.85 4.95 -9.84
CA PRO A 82 0.84 6.31 -10.39
C PRO A 82 -0.57 6.90 -10.55
N GLU A 83 -1.51 6.13 -11.10
CA GLU A 83 -2.90 6.57 -11.30
C GLU A 83 -3.60 6.86 -9.97
N LEU A 84 -3.37 6.00 -8.97
CA LEU A 84 -3.90 6.20 -7.62
C LEU A 84 -3.33 7.45 -6.95
N LEU A 85 -2.02 7.69 -7.06
CA LEU A 85 -1.40 8.89 -6.49
C LEU A 85 -2.02 10.17 -7.06
N GLN A 86 -2.27 10.20 -8.38
CA GLN A 86 -2.93 11.32 -9.05
C GLN A 86 -4.37 11.51 -8.56
N LYS A 87 -5.16 10.42 -8.46
CA LYS A 87 -6.55 10.45 -7.95
C LYS A 87 -6.62 10.94 -6.50
N LEU A 88 -5.68 10.51 -5.66
CA LEU A 88 -5.66 10.85 -4.23
C LEU A 88 -5.18 12.29 -3.98
N ASN A 89 -4.47 12.89 -4.92
CA ASN A 89 -3.81 14.19 -4.74
C ASN A 89 -4.76 15.33 -4.32
N SER A 90 -6.03 15.27 -4.69
CA SER A 90 -7.05 16.24 -4.25
C SER A 90 -7.76 15.88 -2.93
N ARG A 91 -7.65 14.63 -2.47
CA ARG A 91 -8.46 14.08 -1.36
C ARG A 91 -7.70 13.95 -0.05
N VAL A 92 -6.37 13.90 -0.11
CA VAL A 92 -5.51 13.66 1.07
C VAL A 92 -4.51 14.80 1.26
N PRO A 93 -4.08 15.07 2.50
CA PRO A 93 -3.06 16.06 2.78
C PRO A 93 -1.67 15.47 2.47
N TRP A 94 -0.65 16.30 2.33
CA TRP A 94 0.69 15.83 1.91
C TRP A 94 1.32 14.87 2.92
N GLN A 95 0.95 14.97 4.21
CA GLN A 95 1.37 14.07 5.28
C GLN A 95 1.02 12.61 4.99
N PHE A 96 -0.09 12.35 4.29
CA PHE A 96 -0.47 11.01 3.86
C PHE A 96 0.68 10.35 3.08
N TYR A 97 1.24 11.07 2.11
CA TYR A 97 2.29 10.55 1.25
C TYR A 97 3.58 10.23 2.02
N ARG A 98 3.89 11.03 3.06
CA ARG A 98 5.01 10.73 3.95
C ARG A 98 4.81 9.39 4.67
N GLN A 99 3.60 9.14 5.15
CA GLN A 99 3.28 7.91 5.89
C GLN A 99 3.23 6.67 4.98
N ILE A 100 2.72 6.77 3.74
CA ILE A 100 2.72 5.64 2.81
C ILE A 100 4.15 5.27 2.37
N ILE A 101 5.03 6.27 2.13
CA ILE A 101 6.43 6.02 1.78
C ILE A 101 7.13 5.29 2.93
N ALA A 102 6.85 5.67 4.17
CA ALA A 102 7.42 5.02 5.35
C ALA A 102 7.01 3.54 5.47
N GLY A 103 5.76 3.20 5.16
CA GLY A 103 5.23 1.84 5.26
C GLY A 103 5.30 0.99 3.98
N TRP A 104 5.78 1.55 2.87
CA TRP A 104 5.63 0.97 1.53
C TRP A 104 6.18 -0.46 1.40
N GLU A 105 7.37 -0.72 1.94
CA GLU A 105 7.99 -2.05 1.80
C GLU A 105 7.16 -3.15 2.45
N VAL A 106 6.60 -2.87 3.63
CA VAL A 106 5.70 -3.79 4.34
C VAL A 106 4.40 -3.98 3.55
N LEU A 107 3.84 -2.89 3.03
CA LEU A 107 2.60 -2.92 2.27
C LEU A 107 2.76 -3.70 0.96
N GLN A 108 3.79 -3.41 0.17
CA GLN A 108 4.08 -4.13 -1.07
C GLN A 108 4.37 -5.61 -0.82
N GLN A 109 5.14 -5.95 0.23
CA GLN A 109 5.38 -7.34 0.59
C GLN A 109 4.07 -8.06 0.94
N PHE A 110 3.19 -7.39 1.69
CA PHE A 110 1.88 -7.92 2.03
C PHE A 110 1.05 -8.18 0.77
N ILE A 111 0.92 -7.19 -0.13
CA ILE A 111 0.14 -7.31 -1.37
C ILE A 111 0.65 -8.47 -2.21
N ARG A 112 1.96 -8.54 -2.48
CA ARG A 112 2.53 -9.61 -3.31
C ARG A 112 2.38 -11.00 -2.72
N ARG A 113 2.34 -11.12 -1.39
CA ARG A 113 2.24 -12.41 -0.71
C ARG A 113 0.80 -12.87 -0.50
N GLU A 114 -0.07 -11.98 -0.06
CA GLU A 114 -1.41 -12.34 0.42
C GLU A 114 -2.47 -12.24 -0.68
N LEU A 115 -2.36 -11.28 -1.61
CA LEU A 115 -3.38 -11.07 -2.64
C LEU A 115 -3.57 -12.28 -3.58
N PRO A 116 -2.51 -12.93 -4.08
CA PRO A 116 -2.65 -14.13 -4.90
C PRO A 116 -3.24 -15.34 -4.13
N GLY A 117 -3.18 -15.32 -2.79
CA GLY A 117 -3.66 -16.39 -1.92
C GLY A 117 -5.11 -16.22 -1.46
N VAL A 118 -5.79 -15.14 -1.88
CA VAL A 118 -7.19 -14.89 -1.50
C VAL A 118 -8.09 -15.93 -2.18
N PRO A 119 -9.01 -16.59 -1.45
CA PRO A 119 -9.87 -17.63 -1.99
C PRO A 119 -11.01 -17.03 -2.85
N LEU A 120 -10.69 -16.47 -4.01
CA LEU A 120 -11.64 -15.95 -4.99
C LEU A 120 -11.97 -16.98 -6.07
N LYS A 121 -13.10 -16.78 -6.78
CA LYS A 121 -13.47 -17.60 -7.97
C LYS A 121 -12.40 -17.48 -9.05
N LYS A 122 -11.90 -16.26 -9.24
CA LYS A 122 -10.81 -15.93 -10.15
C LYS A 122 -9.65 -15.37 -9.34
N GLN A 123 -8.50 -16.01 -9.42
CA GLN A 123 -7.31 -15.53 -8.72
C GLN A 123 -6.81 -14.21 -9.32
N ILE A 124 -6.42 -13.30 -8.43
CA ILE A 124 -5.77 -12.04 -8.79
C ILE A 124 -4.27 -12.29 -8.86
N LEU A 125 -3.66 -12.03 -10.02
CA LEU A 125 -2.21 -12.02 -10.14
C LEU A 125 -1.67 -10.64 -9.79
N VAL A 126 -0.58 -10.60 -9.03
CA VAL A 126 0.14 -9.36 -8.73
C VAL A 126 1.44 -9.34 -9.53
N SER A 127 1.58 -8.34 -10.40
CA SER A 127 2.78 -8.07 -11.18
C SER A 127 3.36 -6.70 -10.85
N GLY A 128 4.56 -6.44 -11.36
CA GLY A 128 5.30 -5.22 -11.07
C GLY A 128 5.96 -5.26 -9.68
N THR A 129 7.00 -4.46 -9.52
CA THR A 129 7.63 -4.19 -8.23
C THR A 129 8.07 -2.73 -8.27
N LEU A 130 7.67 -1.98 -7.27
CA LEU A 130 7.97 -0.56 -7.16
C LEU A 130 8.89 -0.37 -5.96
N THR A 131 10.10 0.11 -6.18
CA THR A 131 10.99 0.36 -5.04
C THR A 131 10.47 1.52 -4.20
N LYS A 132 10.91 1.62 -2.94
CA LYS A 132 10.61 2.79 -2.11
C LYS A 132 11.13 4.08 -2.76
N GLU A 133 12.25 4.00 -3.47
CA GLU A 133 12.85 5.12 -4.18
C GLU A 133 11.96 5.58 -5.35
N ASP A 134 11.48 4.64 -6.16
CA ASP A 134 10.56 4.93 -7.26
C ASP A 134 9.26 5.57 -6.75
N LEU A 135 8.67 5.01 -5.68
CA LEU A 135 7.50 5.59 -5.04
C LEU A 135 7.78 7.02 -4.52
N THR A 136 8.93 7.21 -3.88
CA THR A 136 9.32 8.53 -3.34
C THR A 136 9.43 9.55 -4.47
N LYS A 137 10.03 9.16 -5.61
CA LYS A 137 10.11 10.01 -6.79
C LYS A 137 8.74 10.34 -7.37
N MET A 138 7.85 9.35 -7.53
CA MET A 138 6.49 9.56 -8.03
C MET A 138 5.70 10.51 -7.14
N VAL A 139 5.78 10.33 -5.82
CA VAL A 139 5.15 11.24 -4.85
C VAL A 139 5.71 12.66 -4.98
N ALA A 140 7.03 12.80 -5.13
CA ALA A 140 7.64 14.12 -5.29
C ALA A 140 7.14 14.84 -6.55
N GLU A 141 7.01 14.10 -7.66
CA GLU A 141 6.47 14.62 -8.92
C GLU A 141 5.00 15.04 -8.80
N GLU A 142 4.18 14.28 -8.08
CA GLU A 142 2.78 14.61 -7.81
C GLU A 142 2.63 15.83 -6.91
N LEU A 143 3.44 15.93 -5.85
CA LEU A 143 3.45 17.10 -4.96
C LEU A 143 3.93 18.35 -5.70
N ALA A 144 4.96 18.25 -6.55
CA ALA A 144 5.41 19.36 -7.38
C ALA A 144 4.35 19.78 -8.40
N THR A 145 3.61 18.83 -8.98
CA THR A 145 2.49 19.10 -9.88
C THR A 145 1.38 19.86 -9.15
N LYS A 146 0.99 19.40 -7.95
CA LYS A 146 -0.02 20.08 -7.11
C LYS A 146 0.43 21.48 -6.70
N ALA A 147 1.67 21.65 -6.24
CA ALA A 147 2.22 22.95 -5.89
C ALA A 147 2.26 23.91 -7.09
N THR A 148 2.56 23.40 -8.30
CA THR A 148 2.52 24.19 -9.54
C THR A 148 1.10 24.65 -9.85
N ALA A 149 0.12 23.74 -9.77
CA ALA A 149 -1.28 24.08 -10.00
C ALA A 149 -1.79 25.12 -8.98
N MET A 150 -1.36 25.01 -7.72
CA MET A 150 -1.67 25.99 -6.67
C MET A 150 -1.03 27.36 -6.92
N THR A 151 0.21 27.39 -7.42
CA THR A 151 0.93 28.64 -7.72
C THR A 151 0.22 29.47 -8.80
N PHE A 152 -0.41 28.80 -9.76
CA PHE A 152 -1.13 29.43 -10.86
C PHE A 152 -2.65 29.38 -10.71
N LEU A 153 -3.14 29.16 -9.49
CA LEU A 153 -4.57 29.16 -9.21
C LEU A 153 -5.15 30.52 -9.62
N ASN A 154 -6.11 30.51 -10.55
CA ASN A 154 -6.73 31.69 -11.17
C ASN A 154 -5.82 32.55 -12.09
N HIS A 155 -4.63 32.07 -12.45
CA HIS A 155 -3.71 32.76 -13.39
C HIS A 155 -3.35 31.85 -14.56
N PRO A 156 -4.03 31.96 -15.72
CA PRO A 156 -3.71 31.13 -16.88
C PRO A 156 -2.32 31.48 -17.41
N VAL A 157 -1.42 30.50 -17.38
CA VAL A 157 -0.07 30.58 -17.94
C VAL A 157 0.14 29.49 -18.99
N SER A 158 1.10 29.71 -19.91
CA SER A 158 1.42 28.72 -20.94
C SER A 158 1.93 27.41 -20.33
N LYS A 159 1.71 26.28 -21.01
CA LYS A 159 2.20 24.95 -20.59
C LYS A 159 3.71 24.96 -20.32
N ARG A 160 4.49 25.67 -21.14
CA ARG A 160 5.94 25.83 -20.95
C ARG A 160 6.29 26.46 -19.60
N ILE A 161 5.55 27.48 -19.16
CA ILE A 161 5.78 28.11 -17.85
C ILE A 161 5.42 27.14 -16.72
N GLN A 162 4.35 26.36 -16.87
CA GLN A 162 3.97 25.34 -15.89
C GLN A 162 5.05 24.26 -15.76
N GLU A 163 5.57 23.75 -16.87
CA GLU A 163 6.64 22.73 -16.89
C GLU A 163 7.93 23.22 -16.23
N VAL A 164 8.37 24.44 -16.58
CA VAL A 164 9.56 25.05 -15.95
C VAL A 164 9.36 25.24 -14.45
N THR A 165 8.16 25.66 -14.03
CA THR A 165 7.83 25.84 -12.61
C THR A 165 7.79 24.51 -11.87
N LYS A 166 7.15 23.48 -12.45
CA LYS A 166 7.13 22.12 -11.91
C LYS A 166 8.54 21.58 -11.73
N SER A 167 9.40 21.74 -12.74
CA SER A 167 10.79 21.27 -12.68
C SER A 167 11.58 21.96 -11.55
N ARG A 168 11.43 23.28 -11.39
CA ARG A 168 12.07 24.03 -10.30
C ARG A 168 11.55 23.61 -8.93
N LEU A 169 10.24 23.46 -8.77
CA LEU A 169 9.64 23.00 -7.53
C LEU A 169 10.10 21.58 -7.20
N LEU A 170 10.14 20.68 -8.18
CA LEU A 170 10.65 19.32 -8.00
C LEU A 170 12.12 19.33 -7.52
N GLN A 171 12.98 20.13 -8.14
CA GLN A 171 14.39 20.26 -7.73
C GLN A 171 14.56 20.85 -6.32
N ALA A 172 13.65 21.73 -5.89
CA ALA A 172 13.66 22.24 -4.53
C ALA A 172 13.28 21.13 -3.54
N VAL A 173 12.16 20.46 -3.78
CA VAL A 173 11.56 19.51 -2.82
C VAL A 173 12.15 18.11 -2.88
N TYR A 174 12.88 17.74 -3.94
CA TYR A 174 13.43 16.40 -4.14
C TYR A 174 14.93 16.45 -4.43
N GLN A 175 15.73 15.98 -3.48
CA GLN A 175 17.19 15.98 -3.54
C GLN A 175 17.74 14.68 -2.95
N GLU A 176 18.80 14.13 -3.55
CA GLU A 176 19.46 12.91 -3.06
C GLU A 176 18.49 11.74 -2.81
N ASN A 177 17.51 11.57 -3.71
CA ASN A 177 16.49 10.53 -3.62
C ASN A 177 15.55 10.64 -2.40
N LYS A 178 15.42 11.85 -1.82
CA LYS A 178 14.59 12.13 -0.65
C LYS A 178 13.75 13.37 -0.86
N ILE A 179 12.55 13.36 -0.28
CA ILE A 179 11.68 14.53 -0.22
C ILE A 179 12.06 15.39 0.97
N ASN A 180 12.24 16.69 0.74
CA ASN A 180 12.36 17.70 1.77
C ASN A 180 10.97 18.06 2.32
N TRP A 181 10.52 17.32 3.33
CA TRP A 181 9.20 17.51 3.94
C TRP A 181 9.00 18.89 4.57
N GLN A 182 10.06 19.55 5.03
CA GLN A 182 9.97 20.90 5.59
C GLN A 182 9.63 21.93 4.50
N GLN A 183 10.21 21.79 3.31
CA GLN A 183 9.85 22.63 2.17
C GLN A 183 8.43 22.33 1.68
N ILE A 184 8.02 21.06 1.62
CA ILE A 184 6.63 20.69 1.31
C ILE A 184 5.66 21.34 2.30
N ALA A 185 5.92 21.23 3.61
CA ALA A 185 5.08 21.87 4.63
C ALA A 185 4.96 23.39 4.40
N THR A 186 6.05 24.05 4.01
CA THR A 186 6.06 25.50 3.72
C THR A 186 5.24 25.84 2.49
N LEU A 187 5.38 25.08 1.39
CA LEU A 187 4.66 25.30 0.14
C LEU A 187 3.15 25.07 0.29
N PHE A 188 2.76 24.10 1.11
CA PHE A 188 1.36 23.70 1.28
C PHE A 188 0.65 24.41 2.44
N LYS A 189 1.38 25.10 3.33
CA LYS A 189 0.80 25.87 4.46
C LYS A 189 -0.35 26.83 4.07
N PRO A 190 -0.31 27.55 2.94
CA PRO A 190 -1.41 28.44 2.55
C PRO A 190 -2.67 27.72 2.06
N PHE A 191 -2.60 26.40 1.84
CA PHE A 191 -3.63 25.60 1.19
C PHE A 191 -4.03 24.41 2.07
N PRO A 192 -4.80 24.64 3.15
CA PRO A 192 -5.31 23.56 3.99
C PRO A 192 -6.23 22.62 3.19
N LEU A 193 -6.33 21.36 3.60
CA LEU A 193 -7.22 20.40 2.97
C LEU A 193 -8.67 20.76 3.27
N THR A 194 -9.46 20.87 2.20
CA THR A 194 -10.91 20.93 2.34
C THR A 194 -11.45 19.52 2.51
N ILE A 195 -11.86 19.17 3.73
CA ILE A 195 -12.46 17.86 4.02
C ILE A 195 -13.90 17.84 3.50
N ASP A 196 -14.23 16.85 2.67
CA ASP A 196 -15.57 16.69 2.13
C ASP A 196 -16.58 16.34 3.26
N PRO A 197 -17.68 17.11 3.41
CA PRO A 197 -18.69 16.86 4.43
C PRO A 197 -19.45 15.54 4.25
N GLN A 198 -19.40 14.90 3.08
CA GLN A 198 -20.06 13.61 2.83
C GLN A 198 -19.25 12.40 3.31
N LEU A 199 -17.98 12.58 3.71
CA LEU A 199 -17.16 11.50 4.23
C LEU A 199 -17.68 10.98 5.57
N ASP A 200 -17.42 9.70 5.86
CA ASP A 200 -17.72 9.12 7.16
C ASP A 200 -16.91 9.78 8.27
N GLN A 201 -17.42 9.67 9.51
CA GLN A 201 -16.84 10.35 10.67
C GLN A 201 -15.40 9.88 10.95
N GLY A 202 -15.10 8.59 10.80
CA GLY A 202 -13.77 8.05 11.04
C GLY A 202 -12.73 8.58 10.05
N THR A 203 -13.12 8.71 8.77
CA THR A 203 -12.29 9.34 7.75
C THR A 203 -12.03 10.82 8.02
N LYS A 204 -13.04 11.57 8.46
CA LYS A 204 -12.88 12.98 8.82
C LYS A 204 -11.91 13.15 9.98
N GLU A 205 -12.08 12.37 11.05
CA GLU A 205 -11.23 12.44 12.24
C GLU A 205 -9.77 12.07 11.92
N TRP A 206 -9.56 11.05 11.10
CA TRP A 206 -8.22 10.67 10.64
C TRP A 206 -7.57 11.78 9.80
N LEU A 207 -8.29 12.38 8.84
CA LEU A 207 -7.77 13.49 8.03
C LEU A 207 -7.39 14.69 8.90
N MET A 208 -8.23 15.05 9.88
CA MET A 208 -7.96 16.12 10.82
C MET A 208 -6.76 15.82 11.74
N ALA A 209 -6.57 14.57 12.14
CA ALA A 209 -5.39 14.17 12.92
C ALA A 209 -4.12 14.25 12.07
N LEU A 210 -4.22 13.84 10.80
CA LEU A 210 -3.11 13.79 9.86
C LEU A 210 -2.61 15.19 9.47
N GLU A 211 -3.48 16.20 9.38
CA GLU A 211 -3.06 17.59 9.15
C GLU A 211 -2.25 18.21 10.31
N LYS A 212 -2.38 17.65 11.53
CA LYS A 212 -1.69 18.15 12.73
C LYS A 212 -0.28 17.59 12.89
N GLU A 213 0.08 16.57 12.10
CA GLU A 213 1.43 15.97 12.05
C GLU A 213 2.37 16.68 11.08
#